data_AF-A0A1G7WNY0-F1
#
_entry.id   AF-A0A1G7WNY0-F1
#
_cell.length_a   1.000
_cell.length_b   1.000
_cell.length_c   1.000
_cell.angle_alpha   90.00
_cell.angle_beta   90.00
_cell.angle_gamma   90.00
#
_symmetry.space_group_name_H-M   'P 1'
#
loop_
_entity.id
_entity.type
_entity.pdbx_description
1 polymer ?
#
loop_
_entity_poly.entity_id
_entity_poly.type
_entity_poly.pdbx_seq_one_letter_code
_entity_poly.pdbx_strand_id
1 'polypeptide(L)'
;MAQYAIAFDLDTAGMKSQGGMSPADVTRVYQTEIPSALASCGFTAHPQGSLYHTELDHDPITALMTLQSALQQQAPSFCTWVRRVHVFRMEEWSDVTALIANRPAAPAPDAEEEIEEQEAMAAE
;
A
#
# COMPACT_ATOMS: atom_id res chain seq x y z
N MET A 1 13.33 18.46 3.07
CA MET A 1 12.10 17.79 2.60
C MET A 1 12.52 16.65 1.70
N ALA A 2 11.67 15.64 1.54
CA ALA A 2 11.95 14.47 0.71
C ALA A 2 10.62 13.77 0.34
N GLN A 3 10.66 12.93 -0.68
CA GLN A 3 9.60 11.97 -0.96
C GLN A 3 9.64 10.81 0.04
N TYR A 4 8.50 10.17 0.25
CA TYR A 4 8.40 9.01 1.14
C TYR A 4 7.66 7.88 0.45
N ALA A 5 8.08 6.64 0.76
CA ALA A 5 7.34 5.44 0.42
C ALA A 5 6.83 4.74 1.68
N ILE A 6 5.69 4.09 1.58
CA ILE A 6 5.17 3.15 2.58
C ILE A 6 5.03 1.78 1.92
N ALA A 7 5.50 0.75 2.61
CA ALA A 7 5.21 -0.64 2.29
C ALA A 7 4.58 -1.31 3.51
N PHE A 8 3.63 -2.21 3.30
CA PHE A 8 2.94 -2.90 4.39
C PHE A 8 2.59 -4.34 4.05
N ASP A 9 2.24 -5.10 5.07
CA ASP A 9 1.77 -6.48 4.98
C ASP A 9 0.52 -6.64 5.85
N LEU A 10 -0.53 -7.27 5.32
CA LEU A 10 -1.79 -7.52 6.02
C LEU A 10 -1.97 -9.01 6.32
N ASP A 11 -2.62 -9.29 7.45
CA ASP A 11 -3.07 -10.63 7.80
C ASP A 11 -4.33 -11.03 7.03
N THR A 12 -4.22 -11.26 5.73
CA THR A 12 -5.36 -11.66 4.87
C THR A 12 -6.00 -12.98 5.33
N ALA A 13 -5.21 -13.91 5.86
CA ALA A 13 -5.71 -15.14 6.46
C ALA A 13 -6.54 -14.87 7.73
N GLY A 14 -6.08 -13.98 8.60
CA GLY A 14 -6.80 -13.50 9.78
C GLY A 14 -8.09 -12.75 9.42
N MET A 15 -8.04 -11.88 8.40
CA MET A 15 -9.21 -11.15 7.88
C MET A 15 -10.35 -12.11 7.51
N LYS A 16 -10.04 -13.21 6.81
CA LYS A 16 -11.03 -14.22 6.41
C LYS A 16 -11.46 -15.10 7.58
N SER A 17 -10.50 -15.68 8.31
CA SER A 17 -10.78 -16.73 9.30
C SER A 17 -11.33 -16.19 10.63
N GLN A 18 -10.79 -15.06 11.12
CA GLN A 18 -11.18 -14.44 12.39
C GLN A 18 -12.12 -13.27 12.17
N GLY A 19 -11.87 -12.46 11.13
CA GLY A 19 -12.70 -11.32 10.78
C GLY A 19 -13.99 -11.68 10.03
N GLY A 20 -14.09 -12.91 9.51
CA GLY A 20 -15.23 -13.34 8.71
C GLY A 20 -15.40 -12.56 7.40
N MET A 21 -14.35 -11.89 6.93
CA MET A 21 -14.38 -11.04 5.74
C MET A 21 -14.51 -11.90 4.48
N SER A 22 -15.43 -11.53 3.60
CA SER A 22 -15.51 -12.14 2.27
C SER A 22 -14.33 -11.70 1.39
N PRO A 23 -14.02 -12.41 0.30
CA PRO A 23 -13.02 -11.95 -0.66
C PRO A 23 -13.28 -10.51 -1.14
N ALA A 24 -14.54 -10.15 -1.38
CA ALA A 24 -14.93 -8.79 -1.77
C ALA A 24 -14.68 -7.74 -0.67
N ASP A 25 -14.78 -8.11 0.61
CA ASP A 25 -14.44 -7.20 1.71
C ASP A 25 -12.92 -6.96 1.78
N VAL A 26 -12.12 -8.01 1.57
CA VAL A 26 -10.66 -7.90 1.49
C VAL A 26 -10.26 -7.02 0.29
N THR A 27 -10.86 -7.26 -0.89
CA THR A 27 -10.71 -6.41 -2.08
C THR A 27 -10.99 -4.94 -1.76
N ARG A 28 -12.10 -4.64 -1.09
CA ARG A 28 -12.49 -3.27 -0.73
C ARG A 28 -11.45 -2.60 0.18
N VAL A 29 -10.81 -3.35 1.07
CA VAL A 29 -9.75 -2.81 1.93
C VAL A 29 -8.55 -2.38 1.08
N TYR A 30 -8.08 -3.25 0.18
CA TYR A 30 -6.93 -2.97 -0.69
C TYR A 30 -7.19 -1.89 -1.74
N GLN A 31 -8.36 -1.89 -2.37
CA GLN A 31 -8.62 -0.98 -3.49
C GLN A 31 -9.29 0.33 -3.12
N THR A 32 -9.91 0.42 -1.95
CA THR A 32 -10.70 1.58 -1.59
C THR A 32 -10.26 2.18 -0.27
N GLU A 33 -10.23 1.40 0.80
CA GLU A 33 -9.98 1.91 2.13
C GLU A 33 -8.54 2.42 2.29
N ILE A 34 -7.56 1.58 1.95
CA ILE A 34 -6.14 1.94 2.04
C ILE A 34 -5.77 3.06 1.06
N PRO A 35 -6.09 2.97 -0.25
CA PRO A 35 -5.70 4.00 -1.20
C PRO A 35 -6.36 5.34 -0.90
N SER A 36 -7.62 5.36 -0.43
CA SER A 36 -8.29 6.60 -0.02
C SER A 36 -7.58 7.23 1.18
N ALA A 37 -7.22 6.44 2.20
CA ALA A 37 -6.51 6.94 3.37
C ALA A 37 -5.12 7.48 3.00
N LEU A 38 -4.37 6.73 2.19
CA LEU A 38 -3.03 7.08 1.73
C LEU A 38 -3.02 8.31 0.81
N ALA A 39 -3.98 8.40 -0.11
CA ALA A 39 -4.14 9.58 -0.96
C ALA A 39 -4.42 10.85 -0.14
N SER A 40 -5.17 10.74 0.96
CA SER A 40 -5.48 11.88 1.84
C SER A 40 -4.24 12.49 2.53
N CYS A 41 -3.14 11.74 2.60
CA CYS A 41 -1.87 12.17 3.19
C CYS A 41 -0.71 12.25 2.17
N GLY A 42 -1.00 12.18 0.87
CA GLY A 42 -0.05 12.44 -0.21
C GLY A 42 0.62 11.21 -0.83
N PHE A 43 0.28 10.00 -0.40
CA PHE A 43 0.77 8.75 -0.98
C PHE A 43 -0.13 8.32 -2.14
N THR A 44 0.05 8.98 -3.29
CA THR A 44 -0.84 8.85 -4.46
C THR A 44 -0.29 7.91 -5.54
N ALA A 45 1.01 7.64 -5.56
CA ALA A 45 1.60 6.78 -6.56
C ALA A 45 1.68 5.34 -6.04
N HIS A 46 1.12 4.39 -6.80
CA HIS A 46 0.97 2.98 -6.46
C HIS A 46 1.60 2.11 -7.55
N PRO A 47 2.94 1.97 -7.56
CA PRO A 47 3.64 1.28 -8.64
C PRO A 47 3.46 -0.25 -8.61
N GLN A 48 3.32 -0.85 -7.42
CA GLN A 48 3.21 -2.30 -7.28
C GLN A 48 2.73 -2.69 -5.88
N GLY A 49 1.86 -3.70 -5.79
CA GLY A 49 1.38 -4.33 -4.56
C GLY A 49 1.16 -3.36 -3.41
N SER A 50 1.64 -3.69 -2.20
CA SER A 50 1.47 -2.83 -1.02
C SER A 50 2.41 -1.62 -0.93
N LEU A 51 3.08 -1.22 -2.03
CA LEU A 51 4.00 -0.09 -2.06
C LEU A 51 3.29 1.16 -2.60
N TYR A 52 3.31 2.22 -1.79
CA TYR A 52 2.85 3.55 -2.19
C TYR A 52 3.95 4.58 -1.95
N HIS A 53 4.02 5.62 -2.77
CA HIS A 53 4.92 6.74 -2.53
C HIS A 53 4.29 8.10 -2.79
N THR A 54 4.88 9.12 -2.18
CA THR A 54 4.55 10.51 -2.43
C THR A 54 5.24 10.99 -3.70
N GLU A 55 4.56 11.85 -4.47
CA GLU A 55 5.18 12.54 -5.61
C GLU A 55 5.78 13.89 -5.20
N LEU A 56 5.26 14.47 -4.12
CA LEU A 56 5.73 15.73 -3.56
C LEU A 56 6.70 15.50 -2.40
N ASP A 57 7.49 16.51 -2.15
CA ASP A 57 8.40 16.60 -1.01
C ASP A 57 7.63 16.95 0.27
N HIS A 58 7.90 16.20 1.34
CA HIS A 58 7.31 16.44 2.65
C HIS A 58 8.38 16.64 3.74
N ASP A 59 8.00 17.32 4.82
CA ASP A 59 8.73 17.31 6.08
C ASP A 59 8.57 15.93 6.77
N PRO A 60 9.63 15.29 7.27
CA PRO A 60 9.57 13.94 7.86
C PRO A 60 8.58 13.79 8.99
N ILE A 61 8.53 14.75 9.92
CA ILE A 61 7.66 14.65 11.09
C ILE A 61 6.21 14.80 10.63
N THR A 62 5.96 15.80 9.78
CA THR A 62 4.62 16.05 9.24
C THR A 62 4.12 14.84 8.44
N ALA A 63 4.94 14.27 7.55
CA ALA A 63 4.57 13.11 6.73
C ALA A 63 4.14 11.92 7.61
N LEU A 64 4.93 11.57 8.62
CA LEU A 64 4.63 10.45 9.51
C LEU A 64 3.40 10.69 10.39
N MET A 65 3.24 11.90 10.95
CA MET A 65 2.08 12.21 11.78
C MET A 65 0.78 12.26 10.96
N THR A 66 0.81 12.84 9.75
CA THR A 66 -0.35 12.87 8.86
C THR A 66 -0.71 11.46 8.38
N LEU A 67 0.29 10.64 8.01
CA LEU A 67 0.08 9.24 7.65
C LEU A 67 -0.57 8.45 8.78
N GLN A 68 -0.01 8.54 10.00
CA GLN A 68 -0.57 7.89 11.18
C GLN A 68 -2.03 8.30 11.40
N SER A 69 -2.31 9.61 11.39
CA SER A 69 -3.65 10.13 11.61
C SER A 69 -4.63 9.69 10.52
N ALA A 70 -4.20 9.69 9.26
CA ALA A 70 -5.03 9.29 8.12
C ALA A 70 -5.42 7.81 8.23
N LEU A 71 -4.44 6.91 8.46
CA LEU A 71 -4.69 5.48 8.59
C LEU A 71 -5.62 5.18 9.76
N GLN A 72 -5.39 5.79 10.93
CA GLN A 72 -6.23 5.55 12.12
C GLN A 72 -7.67 6.04 11.96
N GLN A 73 -7.90 7.11 11.20
CA GLN A 73 -9.23 7.71 11.04
C GLN A 73 -10.01 7.12 9.85
N GLN A 74 -9.30 6.74 8.79
CA GLN A 74 -9.91 6.42 7.49
C GLN A 74 -9.70 4.95 7.08
N ALA A 75 -8.77 4.23 7.71
CA ALA A 75 -8.49 2.82 7.41
C ALA A 75 -8.49 1.92 8.67
N PRO A 76 -9.61 1.82 9.40
CA PRO A 76 -9.70 1.00 10.61
C PRO A 76 -9.48 -0.50 10.36
N SER A 77 -9.88 -1.01 9.18
CA SER A 77 -9.63 -2.41 8.81
C SER A 77 -8.14 -2.65 8.63
N PHE A 78 -7.44 -1.72 7.95
CA PHE A 78 -5.99 -1.76 7.83
C PHE A 78 -5.33 -1.80 9.21
N CYS A 79 -5.67 -0.89 10.11
CA CYS A 79 -5.08 -0.85 11.45
C CYS A 79 -5.32 -2.12 12.27
N THR A 80 -6.42 -2.83 12.02
CA THR A 80 -6.76 -4.08 12.73
C THR A 80 -5.91 -5.24 12.24
N TRP A 81 -5.67 -5.32 10.94
CA TRP A 81 -5.10 -6.51 10.30
C TRP A 81 -3.65 -6.33 9.85
N VAL A 82 -3.08 -5.14 10.00
CA VAL A 82 -1.70 -4.90 9.58
C VAL A 82 -0.70 -5.66 10.44
N ARG A 83 0.16 -6.44 9.79
CA ARG A 83 1.24 -7.21 10.42
C ARG A 83 2.50 -6.39 10.51
N ARG A 84 2.84 -5.67 9.44
CA ARG A 84 4.06 -4.88 9.32
C ARG A 84 3.80 -3.63 8.49
N VAL A 85 4.44 -2.53 8.86
CA VAL A 85 4.46 -1.28 8.10
C VAL A 85 5.86 -0.71 8.15
N HIS A 86 6.37 -0.31 7.00
CA HIS A 86 7.67 0.34 6.86
C HIS A 86 7.49 1.62 6.06
N VAL A 87 8.13 2.70 6.53
CA VAL A 87 8.19 3.98 5.81
C VAL A 87 9.63 4.25 5.45
N PHE A 88 9.85 4.60 4.20
CA PHE A 88 11.17 4.90 3.63
C PHE A 88 11.21 6.37 3.24
N ARG A 89 12.31 7.03 3.57
CA ARG A 89 12.65 8.32 2.96
C ARG A 89 13.33 8.03 1.63
N MET A 90 12.78 8.56 0.56
CA MET A 90 13.28 8.37 -0.79
C MET A 90 14.21 9.54 -1.17
N GLU A 91 15.28 9.23 -1.88
CA GLU A 91 16.12 10.25 -2.52
C GLU A 91 15.83 10.31 -4.02
N GLU A 92 15.78 9.16 -4.69
CA GLU A 92 15.48 9.07 -6.12
C GLU A 92 14.67 7.80 -6.40
N TRP A 93 13.73 7.89 -7.34
CA TRP A 93 12.96 6.77 -7.86
C TRP A 93 13.17 6.68 -9.37
N SER A 94 13.45 5.49 -9.88
CA SER A 94 13.64 5.24 -11.30
C SER A 94 13.01 3.90 -11.68
N ASP A 95 11.99 3.95 -12.52
CA ASP A 95 11.45 2.75 -13.15
C ASP A 95 12.36 2.33 -14.31
N VAL A 96 13.02 1.18 -14.14
CA VAL A 96 13.96 0.63 -15.12
C VAL A 96 13.35 -0.49 -15.97
N THR A 97 12.04 -0.73 -15.87
CA THR A 97 11.37 -1.85 -16.56
C THR A 97 11.57 -1.79 -18.06
N ALA A 98 11.47 -0.61 -18.66
CA ALA A 98 11.70 -0.41 -20.08
C ALA A 98 13.15 -0.75 -20.49
N LEU A 99 14.13 -0.49 -19.63
CA LEU A 99 15.54 -0.78 -19.90
C LEU A 99 15.85 -2.27 -19.83
N ILE A 100 15.17 -3.01 -18.95
CA ILE A 100 15.43 -4.45 -18.73
C ILE A 100 14.58 -5.32 -19.67
N ALA A 101 13.29 -5.01 -19.78
CA ALA A 101 12.30 -5.86 -20.44
C ALA A 101 11.88 -5.37 -21.83
N ASN A 102 12.41 -4.22 -22.29
CA ASN A 102 12.08 -3.61 -23.58
C ASN A 102 10.56 -3.46 -23.81
N ARG A 103 9.83 -3.18 -22.73
CA ARG A 103 8.38 -2.92 -22.72
C ARG A 103 8.06 -1.96 -21.57
N PRO A 104 6.96 -1.20 -21.64
CA PRO A 104 6.54 -0.37 -20.51
C PRO A 104 6.24 -1.25 -19.28
N ALA A 105 6.36 -0.66 -18.09
CA ALA A 105 5.88 -1.27 -16.87
C ALA A 105 4.37 -1.56 -16.98
N ALA A 106 3.93 -2.59 -16.26
CA ALA A 106 2.51 -2.83 -16.10
C ALA A 106 1.85 -1.60 -15.44
N PRO A 107 0.55 -1.36 -15.69
CA PRO A 107 -0.19 -0.37 -14.90
C PRO A 107 -0.22 -0.78 -13.42
N ALA A 108 -0.70 0.13 -12.57
CA ALA A 108 -0.95 -0.19 -11.16
C ALA A 108 -1.78 -1.49 -11.04
N PRO A 109 -1.46 -2.34 -10.05
CA PRO A 109 -2.10 -3.64 -9.92
C PRO A 109 -3.60 -3.49 -9.68
N ASP A 110 -4.37 -4.44 -10.20
CA ASP A 110 -5.78 -4.53 -9.87
C ASP A 110 -6.03 -5.38 -8.60
N ALA A 111 -7.30 -5.49 -8.20
CA ALA A 111 -7.68 -6.12 -6.93
C ALA A 111 -7.40 -7.60 -6.90
N GLU A 112 -7.64 -8.24 -8.04
CA GLU A 112 -7.52 -9.68 -8.16
C GLU A 112 -6.04 -10.04 -8.14
N GLU A 113 -5.21 -9.28 -8.86
CA GLU A 113 -3.75 -9.40 -8.84
C GLU A 113 -3.18 -9.18 -7.43
N GLU A 114 -3.58 -8.13 -6.71
CA GLU A 114 -3.08 -7.89 -5.34
C GLU A 114 -3.48 -8.99 -4.35
N ILE A 115 -4.69 -9.53 -4.47
CA ILE A 115 -5.13 -10.62 -3.59
C ILE A 115 -4.37 -11.91 -3.90
N GLU A 116 -4.21 -12.25 -5.18
CA GLU A 116 -3.46 -13.43 -5.59
C GLU A 116 -2.00 -13.37 -5.14
N GLU A 117 -1.34 -12.22 -5.28
CA GLU A 117 0.04 -12.02 -4.79
C GLU A 117 0.13 -12.21 -3.27
N GLN A 118 -0.81 -11.66 -2.51
CA GLN A 118 -0.82 -11.79 -1.04
C GLN A 118 -1.14 -13.21 -0.58
N GLU A 119 -2.04 -13.91 -1.28
CA GLU A 119 -2.34 -15.31 -1.01
C GLU A 119 -1.14 -16.22 -1.33
N ALA A 120 -0.43 -15.94 -2.43
CA ALA A 120 0.80 -16.65 -2.78
C ALA A 120 1.88 -16.46 -1.72
N MET A 121 2.11 -15.21 -1.27
CA MET A 121 3.08 -14.90 -0.21
C MET A 121 2.72 -15.51 1.14
N ALA A 122 1.43 -15.65 1.45
CA ALA A 122 0.97 -16.26 2.71
C ALA A 122 1.06 -17.80 2.71
N ALA A 123 1.25 -18.43 1.55
CA ALA A 123 1.37 -19.88 1.40
C ALA A 123 2.81 -20.41 1.49
N GLU A 124 3.81 -19.52 1.53
CA GLU A 124 5.25 -19.82 1.74
C GLU A 124 5.65 -19.81 3.22
#